data_AF-A0A9E7H9Y7-F1
#
_entry.id   AF-A0A9E7H9Y7-F1
#
_cell.length_a   1.000
_cell.length_b   1.000
_cell.length_c   1.000
_cell.angle_alpha   90.00
_cell.angle_beta   90.00
_cell.angle_gamma   90.00
#
_symmetry.space_group_name_H-M   'P 1'
#
loop_
_entity.id
_entity.type
_entity.pdbx_description
1 polymer ?
#
loop_
_entity_poly.entity_id
_entity_poly.type
_entity_poly.pdbx_seq_one_letter_code
_entity_poly.pdbx_strand_id
1 'polypeptide(L)'
;MKRIVAFKGHIFALDSAERLHVLQFSPYFSIKQMAVQWAGGSISSGMNIGFTQQLVECGGELMLVQVVPAGQIMHLKFEVYRLDLSGQPTWVKVDSLGDWALFIEESGRCPASCACPGRWGGRSNCIYYAGHGRGRWHVFSLDNTAIDTTDPESPLYFENQCISMWPSPIWVYPSMLY
;
A
#
# COMPACT_ATOMS: atom_id res chain seq x y z
N MET A 1 3.78 -16.36 -2.60
CA MET A 1 3.85 -15.23 -1.66
C MET A 1 4.32 -14.01 -2.46
N LYS A 2 3.56 -12.93 -2.49
CA LYS A 2 3.87 -11.81 -3.39
C LYS A 2 4.59 -10.66 -2.66
N ARG A 3 4.35 -10.49 -1.35
CA ARG A 3 4.76 -9.31 -0.57
C ARG A 3 5.09 -9.69 0.85
N ILE A 4 6.17 -9.13 1.39
CA ILE A 4 6.61 -9.35 2.77
C ILE A 4 6.95 -8.01 3.42
N VAL A 5 6.73 -7.90 4.72
CA VAL A 5 7.14 -6.74 5.52
C VAL A 5 7.61 -7.21 6.90
N ALA A 6 8.66 -6.60 7.42
CA ALA A 6 9.08 -6.79 8.79
C ALA A 6 8.30 -5.82 9.69
N PHE A 7 7.66 -6.33 10.73
CA PHE A 7 6.86 -5.54 11.66
C PHE A 7 6.95 -6.14 13.07
N LYS A 8 7.34 -5.31 14.07
CA LYS A 8 7.46 -5.70 15.49
C LYS A 8 8.16 -7.06 15.68
N GLY A 9 9.30 -7.26 15.02
CA GLY A 9 10.11 -8.48 15.12
C GLY A 9 9.55 -9.72 14.40
N HIS A 10 8.44 -9.59 13.68
CA HIS A 10 7.82 -10.65 12.90
C HIS A 10 7.85 -10.30 11.41
N ILE A 11 7.76 -11.31 10.55
CA ILE A 11 7.63 -11.12 9.10
C ILE A 11 6.20 -11.45 8.71
N PHE A 12 5.52 -10.48 8.13
CA PHE A 12 4.16 -10.62 7.62
C PHE A 12 4.20 -10.71 6.10
N ALA A 13 3.21 -11.39 5.52
CA ALA A 13 3.12 -11.54 4.08
C ALA A 13 1.69 -11.64 3.57
N LEU A 14 1.47 -11.15 2.36
CA LEU A 14 0.23 -11.38 1.62
C LEU A 14 0.43 -12.48 0.57
N ASP A 15 -0.50 -13.43 0.54
CA ASP A 15 -0.61 -14.39 -0.55
C ASP A 15 -1.39 -13.83 -1.75
N SER A 16 -1.55 -14.63 -2.81
CA SER A 16 -2.28 -14.21 -4.01
C SER A 16 -3.78 -14.06 -3.80
N ALA A 17 -4.31 -14.57 -2.69
CA ALA A 17 -5.70 -14.45 -2.28
C ALA A 17 -5.87 -13.37 -1.18
N GLU A 18 -4.88 -12.48 -1.03
CA GLU A 18 -4.94 -11.34 -0.09
C GLU A 18 -5.04 -11.76 1.38
N ARG A 19 -4.66 -12.99 1.69
CA ARG A 19 -4.65 -13.47 3.09
C ARG A 19 -3.33 -13.11 3.74
N LEU A 20 -3.42 -12.62 4.97
CA LEU A 20 -2.27 -12.28 5.79
C LEU A 20 -1.67 -13.54 6.43
N HIS A 21 -0.36 -13.69 6.30
CA HIS A 21 0.43 -14.76 6.89
C HIS A 21 1.52 -14.19 7.77
N VAL A 22 1.89 -14.93 8.81
CA VAL A 22 3.06 -14.67 9.65
C VAL A 22 4.09 -15.76 9.38
N LEU A 23 5.32 -15.35 9.07
CA LEU A 23 6.46 -16.22 8.87
C LEU A 23 7.26 -16.30 10.17
N GLN A 24 7.46 -17.51 10.65
CA GLN A 24 8.28 -17.82 11.81
C GLN A 24 9.48 -18.63 11.36
N PHE A 25 10.70 -18.19 11.67
CA PHE A 25 11.94 -18.83 11.21
C PHE A 25 12.59 -19.75 12.25
N SER A 26 12.23 -19.59 13.54
CA SER A 26 12.82 -20.33 14.65
C SER A 26 11.73 -20.95 15.54
N PRO A 27 11.92 -22.17 16.08
CA PRO A 27 13.05 -23.07 15.84
C PRO A 27 13.02 -23.75 14.47
N TYR A 28 11.87 -23.73 13.78
CA TYR A 28 11.70 -24.24 12.42
C TYR A 28 10.93 -23.22 11.59
N PHE A 29 11.18 -23.22 10.28
CA PHE A 29 10.42 -22.40 9.35
C PHE A 29 8.95 -22.84 9.31
N SER A 30 8.03 -21.91 9.54
CA SER A 30 6.60 -22.14 9.36
C SER A 30 5.91 -20.87 8.85
N ILE A 31 4.84 -21.07 8.08
CA ILE A 31 3.96 -20.01 7.60
C ILE A 31 2.60 -20.28 8.21
N LYS A 32 2.08 -19.32 8.98
CA LYS A 32 0.77 -19.42 9.61
C LYS A 32 -0.14 -18.35 9.03
N GLN A 33 -1.27 -18.76 8.48
CA GLN A 33 -2.30 -17.81 8.08
C GLN A 33 -2.89 -17.17 9.33
N MET A 34 -3.00 -15.84 9.33
CA MET A 34 -3.67 -15.09 10.38
C MET A 34 -5.10 -14.77 9.92
N ALA A 35 -6.08 -15.12 10.75
CA ALA A 35 -7.46 -14.76 10.48
C ALA A 35 -7.68 -13.27 10.83
N VAL A 36 -7.88 -12.45 9.80
CA VAL A 36 -8.10 -11.00 9.95
C VAL A 36 -9.49 -10.64 9.47
N GLN A 37 -10.22 -9.89 10.29
CA GLN A 37 -11.54 -9.35 9.96
C GLN A 37 -11.42 -7.95 9.34
N TRP A 38 -12.50 -7.45 8.76
CA TRP A 38 -12.59 -6.08 8.30
C TRP A 38 -13.57 -5.31 9.19
N ALA A 39 -13.14 -4.17 9.73
CA ALA A 39 -14.03 -3.30 10.48
C ALA A 39 -15.12 -2.77 9.52
N GLY A 40 -16.39 -2.95 9.89
CA GLY A 40 -17.54 -2.58 9.05
C GLY A 40 -18.08 -3.67 8.12
N GLY A 41 -17.57 -4.91 8.22
CA GLY A 41 -18.03 -6.05 7.41
C GLY A 41 -17.22 -6.22 6.12
N SER A 42 -17.58 -7.24 5.32
CA SER A 42 -16.82 -7.59 4.10
C SER A 42 -16.79 -6.41 3.14
N ILE A 43 -15.64 -5.74 3.07
CA ILE A 43 -15.35 -4.80 2.01
C ILE A 43 -15.27 -5.64 0.73
N SER A 44 -15.89 -5.16 -0.34
CA SER A 44 -15.68 -5.71 -1.67
C SER A 44 -14.16 -5.86 -1.88
N SER A 45 -13.70 -7.10 -2.05
CA SER A 45 -12.34 -7.39 -2.55
C SER A 45 -12.03 -6.35 -3.62
N GLY A 46 -10.97 -5.56 -3.42
CA GLY A 46 -10.57 -4.53 -4.36
C GLY A 46 -10.63 -5.13 -5.77
N MET A 47 -11.21 -4.40 -6.73
CA MET A 47 -11.28 -4.92 -8.09
C MET A 47 -9.87 -5.35 -8.50
N ASN A 48 -9.73 -6.60 -8.96
CA ASN A 48 -8.46 -7.19 -9.39
C ASN A 48 -8.05 -6.61 -10.76
N ILE A 49 -7.99 -5.28 -10.87
CA ILE A 49 -7.61 -4.53 -12.08
C ILE A 49 -6.08 -4.46 -12.15
N GLY A 50 -5.38 -5.57 -11.89
CA GLY A 50 -3.90 -5.61 -11.84
C GLY A 50 -3.27 -4.89 -10.64
N PHE A 51 -3.99 -4.03 -9.92
CA PHE A 51 -3.51 -3.43 -8.67
C PHE A 51 -3.52 -4.45 -7.55
N THR A 52 -2.49 -4.36 -6.74
CA THR A 52 -2.15 -5.36 -5.76
C THR A 52 -2.03 -4.67 -4.41
N GLN A 53 -2.55 -5.27 -3.36
CA GLN A 53 -2.54 -4.71 -1.99
C GLN A 53 -1.14 -4.70 -1.36
N GLN A 54 -0.70 -3.57 -0.80
CA GLN A 54 0.66 -3.40 -0.28
C GLN A 54 0.67 -3.32 1.23
N LEU A 55 1.53 -4.12 1.86
CA LEU A 55 1.83 -3.98 3.29
C LEU A 55 2.95 -2.98 3.48
N VAL A 56 2.75 -2.02 4.39
CA VAL A 56 3.72 -0.98 4.70
C VAL A 56 3.82 -0.83 6.20
N GLU A 57 5.04 -0.79 6.74
CA GLU A 57 5.25 -0.37 8.12
C GLU A 57 5.28 1.17 8.15
N CYS A 58 4.48 1.77 9.02
CA CYS A 58 4.35 3.22 9.13
C CYS A 58 4.11 3.60 10.59
N GLY A 59 5.07 4.32 11.19
CA GLY A 59 4.93 4.85 12.55
C GLY A 59 4.71 3.81 13.65
N GLY A 60 5.21 2.58 13.50
CA GLY A 60 4.98 1.50 14.46
C GLY A 60 3.65 0.75 14.28
N GLU A 61 2.93 1.03 13.19
CA GLU A 61 1.73 0.33 12.77
C GLU A 61 1.94 -0.42 11.44
N LEU A 62 1.22 -1.53 11.27
CA LEU A 62 1.20 -2.28 10.02
C LEU A 62 0.00 -1.82 9.20
N MET A 63 0.29 -1.18 8.07
CA MET A 63 -0.69 -0.64 7.14
C MET A 63 -0.89 -1.57 5.94
N LEU A 64 -2.12 -1.65 5.45
CA LEU A 64 -2.51 -2.25 4.19
C LEU A 64 -3.04 -1.14 3.27
N VAL A 65 -2.39 -0.93 2.13
CA VAL A 65 -2.84 0.00 1.10
C VAL A 65 -3.52 -0.78 -0.01
N GLN A 66 -4.75 -0.40 -0.35
CA GLN A 66 -5.51 -1.00 -1.44
C GLN A 66 -6.14 0.04 -2.35
N VAL A 67 -6.40 -0.37 -3.60
CA VAL A 67 -7.12 0.43 -4.58
C VAL A 67 -8.56 -0.08 -4.64
N VAL A 68 -9.53 0.81 -4.47
CA VAL A 68 -10.96 0.48 -4.44
C VAL A 68 -11.76 1.40 -5.36
N PRO A 69 -12.98 0.99 -5.78
CA PRO A 69 -13.87 1.87 -6.53
C PRO A 69 -14.25 3.14 -5.76
N ALA A 70 -14.29 4.29 -6.43
CA ALA A 70 -14.63 5.60 -5.86
C ALA A 70 -16.07 6.04 -6.20
N GLY A 71 -17.02 5.10 -6.29
CA GLY A 71 -18.45 5.36 -6.49
C GLY A 71 -18.88 5.66 -7.93
N GLN A 72 -17.99 6.19 -8.77
CA GLN A 72 -18.20 6.34 -10.22
C GLN A 72 -17.55 5.21 -11.02
N ILE A 73 -18.13 4.90 -12.19
CA ILE A 73 -17.56 3.94 -13.14
C ILE A 73 -16.16 4.44 -13.56
N MET A 74 -15.19 3.51 -13.61
CA MET A 74 -13.78 3.80 -13.94
C MET A 74 -13.11 4.84 -13.03
N HIS A 75 -13.64 5.08 -11.83
CA HIS A 75 -12.97 5.89 -10.82
C HIS A 75 -12.49 5.01 -9.68
N LEU A 76 -11.21 5.14 -9.34
CA LEU A 76 -10.56 4.41 -8.26
C LEU A 76 -10.06 5.38 -7.19
N LYS A 77 -9.78 4.87 -6.01
CA LYS A 77 -9.12 5.62 -4.94
C LYS A 77 -8.25 4.69 -4.11
N PHE A 78 -7.29 5.27 -3.41
CA PHE A 78 -6.53 4.53 -2.41
C PHE A 78 -7.27 4.56 -1.07
N GLU A 79 -7.28 3.41 -0.40
CA GLU A 79 -7.68 3.30 1.00
C GLU A 79 -6.56 2.62 1.79
N VAL A 80 -6.36 3.09 3.02
CA VAL A 80 -5.35 2.59 3.95
C VAL A 80 -6.04 2.00 5.16
N TYR A 81 -5.55 0.86 5.63
CA TYR A 81 -6.06 0.17 6.81
C TYR A 81 -4.92 -0.16 7.74
N ARG A 82 -5.07 0.13 9.03
CA ARG A 82 -4.16 -0.35 10.07
C ARG A 82 -4.61 -1.71 10.58
N LEU A 83 -3.66 -2.58 10.87
CA LEU A 83 -3.93 -3.83 11.56
C LEU A 83 -4.10 -3.58 13.06
N ASP A 84 -5.32 -3.75 13.56
CA ASP A 84 -5.61 -3.74 14.98
C ASP A 84 -5.42 -5.14 15.58
N LEU A 85 -4.58 -5.23 16.61
CA LEU A 85 -4.26 -6.46 17.34
C LEU A 85 -4.75 -6.43 18.81
N SER A 86 -5.54 -5.42 19.19
CA SER A 86 -6.06 -5.29 20.57
C SER A 86 -7.13 -6.34 20.93
N GLY A 87 -7.72 -6.98 19.92
CA GLY A 87 -8.68 -8.07 20.06
C GLY A 87 -8.52 -9.09 18.93
N GLN A 88 -9.64 -9.50 18.32
CA GLN A 88 -9.58 -10.27 17.07
C GLN A 88 -8.86 -9.42 16.01
N PRO A 89 -7.79 -9.93 15.36
CA PRO A 89 -7.07 -9.18 14.33
C PRO A 89 -8.03 -8.58 13.30
N THR A 90 -7.99 -7.27 13.13
CA THR A 90 -8.96 -6.55 12.30
C THR A 90 -8.29 -5.44 11.51
N TRP A 91 -8.57 -5.35 10.22
CA TRP A 91 -8.24 -4.20 9.40
C TRP A 91 -9.20 -3.06 9.70
N VAL A 92 -8.67 -1.95 10.21
CA VAL A 92 -9.42 -0.73 10.52
C VAL A 92 -9.00 0.36 9.56
N LYS A 93 -9.97 0.96 8.85
CA LYS A 93 -9.70 2.04 7.91
C LYS A 93 -9.03 3.22 8.63
N VAL A 94 -8.05 3.81 7.96
CA VAL A 94 -7.32 5.01 8.40
C VAL A 94 -7.75 6.16 7.50
N ASP A 95 -8.30 7.21 8.10
CA ASP A 95 -8.74 8.41 7.37
C ASP A 95 -7.62 9.46 7.25
N SER A 96 -6.56 9.36 8.07
CA SER A 96 -5.40 10.25 7.99
C SER A 96 -4.12 9.55 8.43
N LEU A 97 -3.03 9.78 7.68
CA LEU A 97 -1.67 9.36 8.06
C LEU A 97 -0.98 10.39 8.96
N GLY A 98 -1.64 11.51 9.29
CA GLY A 98 -1.03 12.62 10.02
C GLY A 98 0.19 13.18 9.26
N ASP A 99 1.31 13.32 9.97
CA ASP A 99 2.56 13.84 9.38
C ASP A 99 3.40 12.78 8.63
N TRP A 100 2.76 11.71 8.15
CA TRP A 100 3.40 10.65 7.38
C TRP A 100 3.01 10.70 5.91
N ALA A 101 3.88 10.15 5.06
CA ALA A 101 3.61 9.82 3.68
C ALA A 101 3.94 8.34 3.42
N LEU A 102 3.14 7.68 2.59
CA LEU A 102 3.40 6.33 2.10
C LEU A 102 3.93 6.38 0.69
N PHE A 103 4.83 5.46 0.36
CA PHE A 103 5.43 5.28 -0.95
C PHE A 103 5.13 3.86 -1.41
N ILE A 104 4.49 3.73 -2.55
CA ILE A 104 4.04 2.45 -3.10
C ILE A 104 4.24 2.44 -4.61
N GLU A 105 4.27 1.26 -5.20
CA GLU A 105 4.41 1.11 -6.65
C GLU A 105 3.58 -0.04 -7.18
N GLU A 106 3.33 -0.07 -8.49
CA GLU A 106 2.51 -1.10 -9.15
C GLU A 106 2.89 -2.54 -8.75
N SER A 107 4.19 -2.86 -8.74
CA SER A 107 4.68 -4.19 -8.39
C SER A 107 4.59 -4.50 -6.89
N GLY A 108 4.49 -3.46 -6.06
CA GLY A 108 4.43 -3.46 -4.59
C GLY A 108 5.45 -4.36 -3.90
N ARG A 109 6.70 -4.24 -4.34
CA ARG A 109 7.87 -4.95 -3.83
C ARG A 109 8.65 -4.13 -2.81
N CYS A 110 8.61 -2.81 -2.91
CA CYS A 110 9.43 -1.87 -2.15
C CYS A 110 8.60 -0.74 -1.51
N PRO A 111 7.47 -1.03 -0.84
CA PRO A 111 6.74 0.02 -0.17
C PRO A 111 7.56 0.61 0.98
N ALA A 112 7.39 1.91 1.23
CA ALA A 112 8.07 2.63 2.31
C ALA A 112 7.14 3.67 2.94
N SER A 113 7.53 4.18 4.11
CA SER A 113 6.89 5.30 4.77
C SER A 113 7.92 6.34 5.20
N CYS A 114 7.50 7.60 5.32
CA CYS A 114 8.36 8.70 5.77
C CYS A 114 7.58 9.63 6.69
N ALA A 115 8.17 9.96 7.84
CA ALA A 115 7.66 10.99 8.74
C ALA A 115 8.16 12.38 8.34
N CYS A 116 7.38 13.41 8.64
CA CYS A 116 7.71 14.82 8.41
C CYS A 116 8.14 15.11 6.95
N PRO A 117 7.35 14.71 5.93
CA PRO A 117 7.76 14.89 4.53
C PRO A 117 7.99 16.36 4.16
N GLY A 118 7.39 17.31 4.89
CA GLY A 118 7.67 18.74 4.73
C GLY A 118 9.15 19.13 4.88
N ARG A 119 9.98 18.34 5.58
CA ARG A 119 11.43 18.60 5.73
C ARG A 119 12.20 18.57 4.41
N TRP A 120 11.70 17.84 3.42
CA TRP A 120 12.29 17.76 2.09
C TRP A 120 11.39 18.38 1.01
N GLY A 121 10.37 19.16 1.41
CA GLY A 121 9.38 19.77 0.51
C GLY A 121 8.25 18.83 0.06
N GLY A 122 8.13 17.66 0.70
CA GLY A 122 7.05 16.71 0.49
C GLY A 122 5.74 17.10 1.16
N ARG A 123 4.71 16.26 0.94
CA ARG A 123 3.36 16.45 1.48
C ARG A 123 3.02 15.33 2.46
N SER A 124 2.50 15.73 3.62
CA SER A 124 1.97 14.81 4.63
C SER A 124 0.57 14.33 4.24
N ASN A 125 0.10 13.29 4.91
CA ASN A 125 -1.19 12.66 4.61
C ASN A 125 -1.35 12.22 3.15
N CYS A 126 -0.25 11.79 2.53
CA CYS A 126 -0.21 11.51 1.10
C CYS A 126 0.32 10.11 0.78
N ILE A 127 -0.11 9.60 -0.37
CA ILE A 127 0.41 8.40 -1.02
C ILE A 127 1.17 8.82 -2.27
N TYR A 128 2.45 8.52 -2.30
CA TYR A 128 3.33 8.64 -3.45
C TYR A 128 3.31 7.32 -4.20
N TYR A 129 2.85 7.35 -5.44
CA TYR A 129 2.64 6.16 -6.24
C TYR A 129 3.48 6.19 -7.51
N ALA A 130 4.25 5.12 -7.76
CA ALA A 130 4.91 4.87 -9.03
C ALA A 130 4.12 3.80 -9.81
N GLY A 131 3.35 4.24 -10.81
CA GLY A 131 2.45 3.39 -11.61
C GLY A 131 2.94 3.06 -13.02
N HIS A 132 2.00 2.66 -13.89
CA HIS A 132 2.21 2.21 -15.27
C HIS A 132 2.83 3.25 -16.25
N GLY A 133 3.14 4.45 -15.77
CA GLY A 133 3.69 5.54 -16.58
C GLY A 133 5.22 5.52 -16.70
N ARG A 134 5.75 6.19 -17.74
CA ARG A 134 7.17 6.35 -18.12
C ARG A 134 8.08 6.98 -17.04
N GLY A 135 8.20 6.36 -15.86
CA GLY A 135 9.05 6.83 -14.76
C GLY A 135 8.51 8.06 -14.01
N ARG A 136 7.19 8.32 -14.07
CA ARG A 136 6.54 9.39 -13.31
C ARG A 136 5.98 8.85 -11.99
N TRP A 137 6.08 9.65 -10.94
CA TRP A 137 5.41 9.41 -9.67
C TRP A 137 4.28 10.42 -9.50
N HIS A 138 3.22 9.98 -8.81
CA HIS A 138 2.03 10.78 -8.55
C HIS A 138 1.79 10.87 -7.05
N VAL A 139 1.20 11.98 -6.60
CA VAL A 139 0.88 12.21 -5.18
C VAL A 139 -0.63 12.29 -5.03
N PHE A 140 -1.16 11.50 -4.11
CA PHE A 140 -2.57 11.51 -3.76
C PHE A 140 -2.74 11.87 -2.30
N SER A 141 -3.63 12.82 -2.00
CA SER A 141 -4.06 13.00 -0.61
C SER A 141 -4.94 11.84 -0.19
N LEU A 142 -4.83 11.41 1.06
CA LEU A 142 -5.74 10.41 1.63
C LEU A 142 -7.17 10.95 1.86
N ASP A 143 -7.38 12.26 1.69
CA ASP A 143 -8.67 12.95 1.86
C ASP A 143 -9.72 12.63 0.76
N ASN A 144 -9.72 11.39 0.27
CA ASN A 144 -10.73 10.80 -0.62
C ASN A 144 -10.72 11.39 -2.05
N THR A 145 -9.54 11.46 -2.68
CA THR A 145 -9.41 11.82 -4.09
C THR A 145 -9.77 10.64 -4.99
N ALA A 146 -10.89 10.75 -5.71
CA ALA A 146 -11.20 9.85 -6.82
C ALA A 146 -10.22 10.10 -7.99
N ILE A 147 -9.79 9.01 -8.63
CA ILE A 147 -8.83 8.99 -9.73
C ILE A 147 -9.56 8.42 -10.93
N ASP A 148 -9.73 9.23 -11.97
CA ASP A 148 -10.26 8.79 -13.26
C ASP A 148 -9.24 7.87 -13.95
N THR A 149 -9.60 6.62 -14.24
CA THR A 149 -8.71 5.66 -14.91
C THR A 149 -8.85 5.68 -16.43
N THR A 150 -9.70 6.54 -16.99
CA THR A 150 -9.89 6.68 -18.43
C THR A 150 -8.99 7.75 -19.05
N ASP A 151 -8.47 8.68 -18.24
CA ASP A 151 -7.49 9.68 -18.65
C ASP A 151 -6.14 9.01 -18.96
N PRO A 152 -5.57 9.14 -20.17
CA PRO A 152 -4.25 8.62 -20.51
C PRO A 152 -3.10 9.14 -19.65
N GLU A 153 -3.24 10.33 -19.05
CA GLU A 153 -2.27 10.87 -18.09
C GLU A 153 -2.50 10.35 -16.66
N SER A 154 -3.52 9.51 -16.46
CA SER A 154 -3.83 8.95 -15.15
C SER A 154 -2.75 7.97 -14.70
N PRO A 155 -2.29 8.06 -13.45
CA PRO A 155 -1.40 7.08 -12.84
C PRO A 155 -1.95 5.66 -12.82
N LEU A 156 -3.28 5.53 -12.84
CA LEU A 156 -4.00 4.25 -12.85
C LEU A 156 -4.58 3.94 -14.24
N TYR A 157 -4.17 4.68 -15.27
CA TYR A 157 -4.52 4.36 -16.65
C TYR A 157 -3.96 2.99 -17.01
N PHE A 158 -4.86 2.10 -17.41
CA PHE A 158 -4.48 0.75 -17.82
C PHE A 158 -4.13 0.77 -19.31
N GLU A 159 -2.91 1.22 -19.64
CA GLU A 159 -2.42 1.07 -21.00
C GLU A 159 -2.09 -0.42 -21.23
N ASN A 160 -2.55 -1.02 -22.32
CA ASN A 160 -2.25 -2.41 -22.72
C ASN A 160 -0.75 -2.66 -23.02
N GLN A 161 0.15 -1.81 -22.52
CA GLN A 161 1.58 -1.86 -22.76
C GLN A 161 2.30 -2.62 -21.65
N CYS A 162 2.97 -3.68 -22.10
CA CYS A 162 3.94 -4.55 -21.45
C CYS A 162 4.38 -4.22 -20.01
N ILE A 163 4.10 -5.21 -19.17
CA ILE A 163 4.61 -5.45 -17.83
C ILE A 163 6.14 -5.38 -17.77
N SER A 164 6.62 -4.69 -16.74
CA SER A 164 7.95 -4.74 -16.12
C SER A 164 9.08 -3.86 -16.69
N MET A 165 9.20 -2.65 -16.13
CA MET A 165 10.52 -2.10 -15.86
C MET A 165 11.09 -2.81 -14.62
N TRP A 166 11.87 -3.85 -14.87
CA TRP A 166 12.87 -4.29 -13.89
C TRP A 166 14.09 -3.37 -13.96
N PRO A 167 14.69 -2.99 -12.82
CA PRO A 167 14.23 -3.23 -11.46
C PRO A 167 13.06 -2.30 -11.06
N SER A 168 12.23 -2.75 -10.11
CA SER A 168 11.21 -1.89 -9.51
C SER A 168 11.87 -0.64 -8.91
N PRO A 169 11.21 0.54 -8.98
CA PRO A 169 11.75 1.74 -8.39
C PRO A 169 11.99 1.50 -6.90
N ILE A 170 13.20 1.82 -6.43
CA ILE A 170 13.52 1.85 -5.01
C ILE A 170 13.28 3.27 -4.54
N TRP A 171 12.44 3.44 -3.53
CA TRP A 171 12.25 4.73 -2.89
C TRP A 171 13.47 5.05 -2.03
N VAL A 172 14.22 6.08 -2.43
CA VAL A 172 15.30 6.66 -1.63
C VAL A 172 14.87 8.07 -1.28
N TYR A 173 14.57 8.32 -0.02
CA TYR A 173 14.40 9.69 0.46
C TYR A 173 15.78 10.27 0.80
N PRO A 174 16.03 11.57 0.55
CA PRO A 174 17.30 12.19 0.88
C PRO A 174 17.58 11.98 2.37
N SER A 175 18.73 11.37 2.66
CA SER A 175 19.20 11.20 4.03
C SER A 175 19.20 12.55 4.72
N MET A 176 18.73 12.62 5.96
CA MET A 176 18.88 13.79 6.84
C MET A 176 20.35 14.03 7.26
N LEU A 177 21.32 13.67 6.41
CA LEU A 177 22.71 14.05 6.51
C LEU A 177 22.87 15.46 5.91
N TYR A 178 22.25 16.44 6.57
CA TYR A 178 22.65 17.84 6.52
C TYR A 178 22.64 18.38 7.95
#